data_AF-A0A2V5MVK6-F1
#
_entry.id   AF-A0A2V5MVK6-F1
#
_cell.length_a   1.000
_cell.length_b   1.000
_cell.length_c   1.000
_cell.angle_alpha   90.00
_cell.angle_beta   90.00
_cell.angle_gamma   90.00
#
_symmetry.space_group_name_H-M   'P 1'
#
loop_
_entity.id
_entity.type
_entity.pdbx_description
1 polymer ?
#
loop_
_entity_poly.entity_id
_entity_poly.type
_entity_poly.pdbx_seq_one_letter_code
_entity_poly.pdbx_strand_id
1 'polypeptide(L)'
;MSLILVLLTAAHVTDHLDGHHFLFIPGEDRIIQVEGGFAQLGRAAERDEKASSLDVAYYHLERSFVKRLSNCYHPIAKSGIGMLDQTLNGDLYSLAGYPTATSIVESDSCAAEFFAMTGAVPHDRFYRKLGYRRDMHVLTQFNIRRNVML
;
A
#
# COMPACT_ATOMS: atom_id res chain seq x y z
N MET A 1 -8.23 23.63 -13.33
CA MET A 1 -8.56 22.59 -12.33
C MET A 1 -7.33 22.31 -11.50
N SER A 2 -7.44 22.37 -10.17
CA SER A 2 -6.37 21.94 -9.27
C SER A 2 -6.31 20.41 -9.29
N LEU A 3 -5.16 19.84 -9.63
CA LEU A 3 -4.92 18.39 -9.50
C LEU A 3 -4.96 18.04 -8.00
N ILE A 4 -5.84 17.11 -7.64
CA ILE A 4 -5.90 16.54 -6.29
C ILE A 4 -5.04 15.27 -6.32
N LEU A 5 -4.00 15.25 -5.50
CA LEU A 5 -3.18 14.06 -5.29
C LEU A 5 -3.58 13.38 -3.98
N VAL A 6 -3.73 12.06 -4.02
CA VAL A 6 -4.07 11.25 -2.86
C VAL A 6 -3.10 10.09 -2.74
N LEU A 7 -2.85 9.64 -1.51
CA LEU A 7 -2.26 8.33 -1.24
C LEU A 7 -3.39 7.32 -1.11
N LEU A 8 -3.34 6.22 -1.86
CA LEU A 8 -4.19 5.06 -1.62
C LEU A 8 -3.50 4.13 -0.62
N THR A 9 -4.25 3.65 0.37
CA THR A 9 -3.73 2.78 1.42
C THR A 9 -4.83 1.82 1.91
N ALA A 10 -4.48 0.90 2.80
CA ALA A 10 -5.46 0.09 3.50
C ALA A 10 -6.24 0.93 4.53
N ALA A 11 -7.52 0.63 4.73
CA ALA A 11 -8.35 1.37 5.67
C ALA A 11 -7.85 1.21 7.12
N HIS A 12 -7.42 0.00 7.51
CA HIS A 12 -6.91 -0.24 8.86
C HIS A 12 -5.65 0.56 9.20
N VAL A 13 -4.84 0.96 8.21
CA VAL A 13 -3.67 1.84 8.42
C VAL A 13 -4.11 3.21 8.94
N THR A 14 -5.30 3.65 8.56
CA THR A 14 -5.82 4.97 8.92
C THR A 14 -6.61 4.99 10.23
N ASP A 15 -7.01 3.82 10.76
CA ASP A 15 -7.77 3.71 12.02
C ASP A 15 -7.00 4.24 13.24
N HIS A 16 -5.67 4.29 13.15
CA HIS A 16 -4.79 4.73 14.23
C HIS A 16 -4.45 6.22 14.17
N LEU A 17 -4.85 6.96 13.13
CA LEU A 17 -4.52 8.37 12.97
C LEU A 17 -5.42 9.23 13.89
N ASP A 18 -4.93 9.53 15.09
CA ASP A 18 -5.67 10.22 16.16
C ASP A 18 -5.02 11.54 16.62
N GLY A 19 -4.12 12.08 15.79
CA GLY A 19 -3.35 13.30 16.10
C GLY A 19 -2.06 13.04 16.91
N HIS A 20 -1.90 11.83 17.44
CA HIS A 20 -0.65 11.37 18.07
C HIS A 20 0.11 10.35 17.21
N HIS A 21 -0.58 9.71 16.26
CA HIS A 21 0.03 8.85 15.25
C HIS A 21 0.01 9.51 13.88
N PHE A 22 1.12 9.38 13.16
CA PHE A 22 1.34 10.01 11.87
C PHE A 22 1.65 8.97 10.80
N LEU A 23 1.26 9.27 9.56
CA LEU A 23 1.65 8.47 8.41
C LEU A 23 3.03 8.92 7.93
N PHE A 24 3.88 7.96 7.59
CA PHE A 24 5.20 8.21 7.04
C PHE A 24 5.35 7.54 5.68
N ILE A 25 6.07 8.18 4.76
CA ILE A 25 6.40 7.64 3.44
C ILE A 25 7.89 7.86 3.12
N PRO A 26 8.48 7.12 2.18
CA PRO A 26 9.84 7.39 1.71
C PRO A 26 9.99 8.79 1.14
N GLY A 27 11.01 9.53 1.55
CA GLY A 27 11.51 10.71 0.86
C GLY A 27 12.76 10.40 0.05
N GLU A 28 13.46 11.42 -0.42
CA GLU A 28 14.69 11.28 -1.22
C GLU A 28 15.80 10.57 -0.43
N ASP A 29 16.03 11.00 0.81
CA ASP A 29 17.13 10.49 1.65
C ASP A 29 16.65 9.84 2.97
N ARG A 30 15.38 9.98 3.31
CA ARG A 30 14.82 9.55 4.60
C ARG A 30 13.32 9.32 4.51
N ILE A 31 12.79 8.57 5.47
CA ILE A 31 11.34 8.48 5.67
C ILE A 31 10.84 9.84 6.22
N ILE A 32 9.76 10.35 5.64
CA ILE A 32 9.19 11.67 5.96
C ILE A 32 7.73 11.52 6.39
N GLN A 33 7.31 12.35 7.34
CA GLN A 33 5.91 12.45 7.74
C GLN A 33 5.07 13.03 6.60
N VAL A 34 3.92 12.41 6.34
CA VAL A 34 2.93 12.90 5.38
C VAL A 34 2.17 14.06 5.99
N GLU A 35 2.14 15.19 5.27
CA GLU A 35 1.30 16.35 5.60
C GLU A 35 0.02 16.30 4.77
N GLY A 36 -1.12 16.48 5.44
CA GLY A 36 -2.42 16.31 4.80
C GLY A 36 -3.54 16.04 5.79
N GLY A 37 -4.63 15.53 5.25
CA GLY A 37 -5.83 15.19 6.01
C GLY A 37 -6.42 13.89 5.53
N PHE A 38 -6.94 13.12 6.49
CA PHE A 38 -7.72 11.94 6.18
C PHE A 38 -9.12 12.35 5.71
N ALA A 39 -9.56 11.79 4.57
CA ALA A 39 -10.97 11.83 4.18
C ALA A 39 -11.41 10.39 3.97
N GLN A 40 -12.26 9.90 4.87
CA GLN A 40 -12.85 8.58 4.73
C GLN A 40 -14.04 8.67 3.80
N LEU A 41 -14.04 7.91 2.70
CA LEU A 41 -15.29 7.46 2.12
C LEU A 41 -15.79 6.30 2.99
N GLY A 42 -16.83 6.53 3.80
CA GLY A 42 -17.60 5.42 4.37
C GLY A 42 -17.44 5.10 5.86
N ARG A 43 -17.11 6.07 6.73
CA ARG A 43 -17.77 6.03 8.06
C ARG A 43 -19.22 6.47 7.88
N ALA A 44 -20.01 5.61 7.24
CA ALA A 44 -21.45 5.67 7.43
C ALA A 44 -21.64 5.46 8.94
N ALA A 45 -22.08 6.51 9.61
CA ALA A 45 -22.83 6.32 10.85
C ALA A 45 -23.86 5.21 10.55
N GLU A 46 -23.88 4.18 11.39
CA GLU A 46 -24.70 2.96 11.23
C GLU A 46 -24.08 1.92 10.28
N ARG A 47 -23.17 1.09 10.84
CA ARG A 47 -22.80 -0.19 10.21
C ARG A 47 -24.02 -1.11 10.21
N ASP A 48 -24.71 -1.15 9.09
CA ASP A 48 -25.38 -2.35 8.62
C ASP A 48 -24.29 -3.42 8.43
N GLU A 49 -24.44 -4.61 9.02
CA GLU A 49 -23.42 -5.68 9.11
C GLU A 49 -23.00 -6.26 7.73
N LYS A 50 -23.49 -5.67 6.63
CA LYS A 50 -23.10 -5.93 5.25
C LYS A 50 -22.15 -4.89 4.67
N ALA A 51 -21.58 -4.01 5.49
CA ALA A 51 -20.63 -2.99 5.07
C ALA A 51 -19.35 -3.63 4.48
N SER A 52 -19.30 -3.66 3.14
CA SER A 52 -18.12 -3.72 2.26
C SER A 52 -16.81 -4.19 2.92
N SER A 53 -16.40 -5.43 2.63
CA SER A 53 -15.13 -6.04 3.05
C SER A 53 -13.87 -5.42 2.42
N LEU A 54 -13.95 -4.21 1.86
CA LEU A 54 -12.85 -3.55 1.17
C LEU A 54 -12.03 -2.74 2.16
N ASP A 55 -10.84 -3.24 2.44
CA ASP A 55 -9.83 -2.58 3.27
C ASP A 55 -9.04 -1.55 2.44
N VAL A 56 -9.73 -0.49 1.99
CA VAL A 56 -9.16 0.57 1.15
C VAL A 56 -9.57 1.94 1.68
N ALA A 57 -8.61 2.86 1.76
CA ALA A 57 -8.80 4.25 2.10
C ALA A 57 -7.88 5.17 1.28
N TYR A 58 -8.11 6.48 1.39
CA TYR A 58 -7.24 7.47 0.78
C TYR A 58 -6.90 8.60 1.76
N TYR A 59 -5.71 9.17 1.60
CA TYR A 59 -5.22 10.31 2.36
C TYR A 59 -5.00 11.49 1.41
N HIS A 60 -5.64 12.63 1.68
CA HIS A 60 -5.43 13.83 0.87
C HIS A 60 -4.11 14.48 1.24
N LEU A 61 -3.27 14.72 0.25
CA LEU A 61 -1.97 15.36 0.45
C LEU A 61 -2.11 16.88 0.45
N GLU A 62 -1.46 17.54 1.41
CA GLU A 62 -1.32 18.99 1.41
C GLU A 62 -0.56 19.47 0.17
N ARG A 63 -0.97 20.60 -0.41
CA ARG A 63 -0.36 21.12 -1.64
C ARG A 63 1.13 21.49 -1.45
N SER A 64 1.49 21.96 -0.26
CA SER A 64 2.88 22.21 0.17
C SER A 64 3.70 20.91 0.14
N PHE A 65 3.15 19.83 0.67
CA PHE A 65 3.76 18.50 0.67
C PHE A 65 4.00 17.97 -0.73
N VAL A 66 2.99 18.03 -1.60
CA VAL A 66 3.08 17.53 -2.99
C VAL A 66 4.23 18.20 -3.76
N LYS A 67 4.47 19.50 -3.55
CA LYS A 67 5.59 20.22 -4.19
C LYS A 67 6.96 19.69 -3.77
N ARG A 68 7.07 19.04 -2.61
CA ARG A 68 8.33 18.41 -2.13
C ARG A 68 8.51 16.97 -2.62
N LEU A 69 7.45 16.31 -3.10
CA LEU A 69 7.49 14.91 -3.55
C LEU A 69 8.01 14.72 -4.98
N SER A 70 8.16 15.78 -5.78
CA SER A 70 8.19 15.71 -7.24
C SER A 70 9.32 14.88 -7.85
N ASN A 71 10.38 14.56 -7.10
CA ASN A 71 11.53 13.81 -7.61
C ASN A 71 11.49 12.32 -7.25
N CYS A 72 10.76 11.92 -6.20
CA CYS A 72 10.74 10.53 -5.72
C CYS A 72 9.46 9.79 -6.11
N TYR A 73 8.42 10.52 -6.56
CA TYR A 73 7.10 9.96 -6.82
C TYR A 73 6.59 10.32 -8.21
N HIS A 74 6.06 9.30 -8.89
CA HIS A 74 5.32 9.46 -10.13
C HIS A 74 3.85 9.10 -9.88
N PRO A 75 2.95 10.08 -9.74
CA PRO A 75 1.53 9.83 -9.54
C PRO A 75 0.93 8.98 -10.66
N ILE A 76 0.16 7.96 -10.29
CA ILE A 76 -0.59 7.13 -11.24
C ILE A 76 -1.95 7.80 -11.47
N ALA A 77 -2.25 8.16 -12.72
CA ALA A 77 -3.58 8.64 -13.08
C ALA A 77 -4.61 7.53 -12.89
N LYS A 78 -5.87 7.88 -12.60
CA LYS A 78 -6.95 6.88 -12.44
C LYS A 78 -7.06 5.92 -13.64
N SER A 79 -6.82 6.41 -14.85
CA SER A 79 -6.80 5.59 -16.08
C SER A 79 -5.65 4.59 -16.16
N GLY A 80 -4.58 4.80 -15.37
CA GLY A 80 -3.45 3.88 -15.25
C GLY A 80 -3.63 2.83 -14.16
N ILE A 81 -4.72 2.89 -13.37
CA ILE A 81 -5.04 1.85 -12.38
C ILE A 81 -5.75 0.71 -13.11
N GLY A 82 -5.01 -0.38 -13.35
CA GLY A 82 -5.58 -1.62 -13.87
C GLY A 82 -6.38 -2.33 -12.79
N MET A 83 -7.68 -2.51 -13.03
CA MET A 83 -8.52 -3.42 -12.24
C MET A 83 -8.49 -4.79 -12.91
N LEU A 84 -7.92 -5.77 -12.22
CA LEU A 84 -7.89 -7.16 -12.69
C LEU A 84 -8.92 -7.96 -11.90
N ASP A 85 -9.82 -8.65 -12.60
CA ASP A 85 -10.82 -9.50 -11.96
C ASP A 85 -10.18 -10.76 -11.37
N GLN A 86 -9.07 -11.22 -11.94
CA GLN A 86 -8.33 -12.42 -11.52
C GLN A 86 -6.84 -12.30 -11.90
N THR A 87 -5.97 -12.93 -11.11
CA THR A 87 -4.57 -13.15 -11.49
C THR A 87 -4.45 -14.29 -12.50
N LEU A 88 -3.58 -14.21 -13.51
CA LEU A 88 -3.34 -15.29 -14.48
C LEU A 88 -2.12 -16.13 -14.11
N ASN A 89 -2.09 -17.39 -14.55
CA ASN A 89 -0.95 -18.27 -14.28
C ASN A 89 0.27 -17.73 -15.03
N GLY A 90 1.38 -17.52 -14.32
CA GLY A 90 2.61 -17.00 -14.91
C GLY A 90 2.71 -15.47 -14.90
N ASP A 91 1.68 -14.75 -14.44
CA ASP A 91 1.83 -13.33 -14.11
C ASP A 91 2.93 -13.16 -13.06
N LEU A 92 3.71 -12.09 -13.20
CA LEU A 92 4.71 -11.67 -12.24
C LEU A 92 4.18 -10.48 -11.45
N TYR A 93 4.30 -10.54 -10.13
CA TYR A 93 3.96 -9.44 -9.24
C TYR A 93 5.19 -9.06 -8.42
N SER A 94 5.39 -7.75 -8.29
CA SER A 94 6.39 -7.17 -7.40
C SER A 94 5.69 -6.58 -6.19
N LEU A 95 6.17 -6.94 -5.00
CA LEU A 95 5.75 -6.35 -3.73
C LEU A 95 6.95 -5.57 -3.20
N ALA A 96 6.74 -4.32 -2.83
CA ALA A 96 7.77 -3.43 -2.32
C ALA A 96 7.24 -2.64 -1.12
N GLY A 97 8.11 -2.37 -0.15
CA GLY A 97 7.73 -1.60 1.03
C GLY A 97 8.80 -1.62 2.10
N TYR A 98 8.40 -1.25 3.31
CA TYR A 98 9.26 -1.11 4.48
C TYR A 98 8.67 -1.98 5.59
N PRO A 99 9.08 -3.25 5.70
CA PRO A 99 8.50 -4.18 6.67
C PRO A 99 8.71 -3.68 8.10
N THR A 100 7.69 -3.77 8.94
CA THR A 100 7.80 -3.40 10.35
C THR A 100 8.89 -4.21 11.08
N ALA A 101 9.16 -5.44 10.62
CA ALA A 101 10.21 -6.29 11.17
C ALA A 101 11.63 -5.71 11.01
N THR A 102 11.83 -4.80 10.05
CA THR A 102 13.11 -4.12 9.78
C THR A 102 13.04 -2.61 10.06
N SER A 103 11.95 -2.13 10.68
CA SER A 103 11.78 -0.72 11.02
C SER A 103 12.18 -0.43 12.46
N ILE A 104 12.93 0.65 12.65
CA ILE A 104 13.21 1.30 13.92
C ILE A 104 12.35 2.56 13.96
N VAL A 105 11.37 2.58 14.86
CA VAL A 105 10.48 3.73 15.05
C VAL A 105 10.85 4.40 16.38
N GLU A 106 11.18 5.69 16.30
CA GLU A 106 11.37 6.58 17.44
C GLU A 106 10.22 7.61 17.48
N SER A 107 10.17 8.41 18.54
CA SER A 107 9.06 9.34 18.81
C SER A 107 8.80 10.34 17.67
N ASP A 108 9.82 10.70 16.90
CA ASP A 108 9.80 11.70 15.83
C ASP A 108 10.48 11.23 14.54
N SER A 109 10.98 9.99 14.51
CA SER A 109 11.75 9.47 13.37
C SER A 109 11.42 8.00 13.09
N CYS A 110 11.53 7.61 11.82
CA CYS A 110 11.40 6.23 11.39
C CYS A 110 12.56 5.92 10.45
N ALA A 111 13.30 4.87 10.77
CA ALA A 111 14.28 4.27 9.86
C ALA A 111 13.79 2.87 9.52
N ALA A 112 13.74 2.53 8.24
CA ALA A 112 13.37 1.19 7.83
C ALA A 112 14.13 0.80 6.57
N GLU A 113 14.53 -0.47 6.50
CA GLU A 113 15.16 -1.00 5.30
C GLU A 113 14.10 -1.27 4.24
N PHE A 114 14.39 -0.80 3.02
CA PHE A 114 13.55 -1.11 1.87
C PHE A 114 13.62 -2.61 1.59
N PHE A 115 12.47 -3.18 1.31
CA PHE A 115 12.33 -4.56 0.90
C PHE A 115 11.52 -4.63 -0.37
N ALA A 116 12.02 -5.37 -1.35
CA ALA A 116 11.28 -5.73 -2.54
C ALA A 116 11.42 -7.22 -2.85
N MET A 117 10.32 -7.82 -3.30
CA MET A 117 10.31 -9.17 -3.86
C MET A 117 9.52 -9.19 -5.16
N THR A 118 9.95 -10.00 -6.11
CA THR A 118 9.16 -10.31 -7.32
C THR A 118 8.95 -11.82 -7.39
N GLY A 119 7.72 -12.23 -7.69
CA GLY A 119 7.36 -13.63 -7.75
C GLY A 119 6.26 -13.90 -8.77
N ALA A 120 6.21 -15.14 -9.25
CA ALA A 120 5.16 -15.58 -10.15
C ALA A 120 3.92 -16.01 -9.37
N VAL A 121 2.74 -15.80 -9.94
CA VAL A 121 1.50 -16.37 -9.40
C VAL A 121 1.59 -17.90 -9.48
N PRO A 122 1.36 -18.61 -8.37
CA PRO A 122 1.42 -20.05 -8.35
C PRO A 122 0.25 -20.66 -9.11
N HIS A 123 0.42 -21.91 -9.53
CA HIS A 123 -0.69 -22.69 -10.08
C HIS A 123 -1.82 -22.83 -9.05
N ASP A 124 -3.07 -22.83 -9.53
CA ASP A 124 -4.31 -22.93 -8.75
C ASP A 124 -4.33 -24.06 -7.69
N ARG A 125 -3.57 -25.14 -7.91
CA ARG A 125 -3.44 -26.24 -6.93
C ARG A 125 -2.88 -25.76 -5.58
N PHE A 126 -2.05 -24.72 -5.59
CA PHE A 126 -1.46 -24.14 -4.37
C PHE A 126 -2.48 -23.30 -3.61
N TYR A 127 -3.32 -22.53 -4.31
CA TYR A 127 -4.45 -21.83 -3.72
C TYR A 127 -5.37 -22.80 -2.97
N ARG A 128 -5.81 -23.87 -3.64
CA ARG A 128 -6.63 -24.93 -3.03
C ARG A 128 -5.94 -25.61 -1.85
N LYS A 129 -4.67 -25.96 -1.98
CA LYS A 129 -3.88 -26.61 -0.91
C LYS A 129 -3.82 -25.74 0.36
N LEU A 130 -3.74 -24.42 0.21
CA LEU A 130 -3.62 -23.48 1.32
C LEU A 130 -4.97 -22.92 1.79
N GLY A 131 -6.07 -23.31 1.15
CA GLY A 131 -7.41 -22.79 1.46
C GLY A 131 -7.66 -21.34 1.00
N TYR A 132 -6.81 -20.80 0.11
CA TYR A 132 -6.98 -19.45 -0.43
C TYR A 132 -7.80 -19.47 -1.72
N ARG A 133 -8.54 -18.39 -1.96
CA ARG A 133 -9.30 -18.16 -3.19
C ARG A 133 -8.59 -17.18 -4.11
N ARG A 134 -8.49 -17.52 -5.40
CA ARG A 134 -7.73 -16.76 -6.41
C ARG A 134 -8.35 -15.41 -6.78
N ASP A 135 -9.66 -15.28 -6.64
CA ASP A 135 -10.41 -14.05 -6.87
C ASP A 135 -10.33 -13.05 -5.69
N MET A 136 -9.78 -13.48 -4.55
CA MET A 136 -9.63 -12.62 -3.36
C MET A 136 -8.19 -12.48 -2.87
N HIS A 137 -7.29 -13.40 -3.25
CA HIS A 137 -5.93 -13.44 -2.73
C HIS A 137 -4.91 -13.43 -3.86
N VAL A 138 -3.85 -12.64 -3.67
CA VAL A 138 -2.63 -12.73 -4.49
C VAL A 138 -1.63 -13.57 -3.72
N LEU A 139 -1.28 -14.73 -4.27
CA LEU A 139 -0.16 -15.54 -3.80
C LEU A 139 1.00 -15.35 -4.77
N THR A 140 2.21 -15.18 -4.24
CA THR A 140 3.44 -15.10 -5.05
C THR A 140 4.40 -16.21 -4.63
N GLN A 141 4.94 -16.91 -5.61
CA GLN A 141 6.06 -17.84 -5.42
C GLN A 141 7.35 -17.12 -5.75
N PHE A 142 8.23 -17.05 -4.75
CA PHE A 142 9.57 -16.49 -4.90
C PHE A 142 10.63 -17.53 -4.54
N ASN A 143 11.78 -17.45 -5.20
CA ASN A 143 12.93 -18.29 -4.89
C ASN A 143 13.95 -17.47 -4.09
N ILE A 144 14.01 -17.72 -2.77
CA ILE A 144 14.93 -17.05 -1.85
C ILE A 144 16.39 -17.05 -2.34
N ARG A 145 16.82 -18.07 -3.10
CA ARG A 145 18.21 -18.19 -3.59
C ARG A 145 18.49 -17.46 -4.91
N ARG A 146 17.46 -16.92 -5.59
CA ARG A 146 17.59 -16.22 -6.88
C ARG A 146 17.09 -14.78 -6.86
N ASN A 147 16.65 -14.30 -5.70
CA ASN A 147 16.21 -12.92 -5.58
C ASN A 147 17.43 -12.00 -5.47
N VAL A 148 17.44 -10.97 -6.30
CA VAL A 148 18.28 -9.79 -6.10
C VAL A 148 17.59 -9.00 -4.99
N MET A 149 18.21 -8.91 -3.81
CA MET A 149 17.95 -7.78 -2.92
C MET A 149 18.53 -6.57 -3.63
N LEU A 150 17.65 -5.66 -4.08
CA LEU A 150 18.05 -4.37 -4.61
C LEU A 150 18.31 -3.41 -3.46
#